data_AF-A0A401U3Q6-F1
#
_entry.id   AF-A0A401U3Q6-F1
#
_cell.length_a   1.000
_cell.length_b   1.000
_cell.length_c   1.000
_cell.angle_alpha   90.00
_cell.angle_beta   90.00
_cell.angle_gamma   90.00
#
_symmetry.space_group_name_H-M   'P 1'
#
loop_
_entity.id
_entity.type
_entity.pdbx_description
1 polymer ?
#
loop_
_entity_poly.entity_id
_entity_poly.type
_entity_poly.pdbx_seq_one_letter_code
_entity_poly.pdbx_strand_id
1 'polypeptide(L)'
;MVMDPAGNQVQLPGIHTIEPTFGLPATWVDAGLKEEAALKGYTVVDAATVLSTHLTELLKTNMSDLLSYGEVQKLLKDLPKEQGELIKDIVPSQVTVSGIQRVLQLLLAERVSIRDLSTILEGIADALAFSRNPATMVEHVRARLARQI
;
A
#
# COMPACT_ATOMS: atom_id res chain seq x y z
N MET A 1 -18.93 14.29 7.49
CA MET A 1 -19.36 12.91 7.81
C MET A 1 -19.02 12.62 9.24
N VAL A 2 -19.90 11.93 9.95
CA VAL A 2 -19.73 11.54 11.35
C VAL A 2 -19.83 10.03 11.43
N MET A 3 -19.00 9.41 12.27
CA MET A 3 -18.96 7.97 12.50
C MET A 3 -18.85 7.69 14.00
N ASP A 4 -19.51 6.63 14.48
CA ASP A 4 -19.29 6.11 15.82
C ASP A 4 -18.06 5.20 15.85
N PRO A 5 -17.03 5.47 16.67
CA PRO A 5 -15.89 4.57 16.83
C PRO A 5 -16.25 3.14 17.25
N ALA A 6 -17.40 2.95 17.90
CA ALA A 6 -17.92 1.63 18.27
C ALA A 6 -18.65 0.92 17.11
N GLY A 7 -18.77 1.55 15.93
CA GLY A 7 -19.38 0.98 14.74
C GLY A 7 -20.91 1.01 14.73
N ASN A 8 -21.56 1.72 15.65
CA ASN A 8 -23.01 1.86 15.67
C ASN A 8 -23.48 2.97 14.71
N GLN A 9 -24.79 3.02 14.47
CA GLN A 9 -25.40 4.13 13.74
C GLN A 9 -25.31 5.44 14.55
N VAL A 10 -24.84 6.49 13.91
CA VAL A 10 -24.77 7.84 14.51
C VAL A 10 -26.18 8.35 14.82
N GLN A 11 -26.39 8.76 16.07
CA GLN A 11 -27.67 9.29 16.56
C GLN A 11 -27.69 10.83 16.50
N LEU A 12 -27.48 11.38 15.30
CA LEU A 12 -27.61 12.81 15.02
C LEU A 12 -28.48 13.02 13.77
N PRO A 13 -29.21 14.15 13.67
CA PRO A 13 -29.94 14.51 12.47
C PRO A 13 -29.01 14.57 11.26
N GLY A 14 -29.38 13.90 10.17
CA GLY A 14 -28.58 13.87 8.96
C GLY A 14 -28.97 12.76 7.99
N ILE A 15 -28.15 12.60 6.96
CA ILE A 15 -28.33 11.56 5.95
C ILE A 15 -27.46 10.36 6.35
N HIS A 16 -28.10 9.27 6.75
CA HIS A 16 -27.43 8.01 7.04
C HIS A 16 -26.82 7.41 5.77
N THR A 17 -25.61 6.88 5.88
CA THR A 17 -24.86 6.30 4.78
C THR A 17 -23.84 5.30 5.29
N ILE A 18 -23.07 4.71 4.39
CA ILE A 18 -21.93 3.85 4.68
C ILE A 18 -20.67 4.59 4.24
N GLU A 19 -19.67 4.61 5.12
CA GLU A 19 -18.36 5.16 4.81
C GLU A 19 -17.68 4.29 3.71
N PRO A 20 -17.18 4.90 2.63
CA PRO A 20 -16.79 4.15 1.44
C PRO A 20 -15.48 3.34 1.59
N THR A 21 -14.61 3.68 2.53
CA THR A 21 -13.28 3.10 2.68
C THR A 21 -13.28 1.78 3.46
N PHE A 22 -13.95 1.78 4.61
CA PHE A 22 -13.94 0.71 5.61
C PHE A 22 -15.34 0.12 5.85
N GLY A 23 -16.39 0.66 5.21
CA GLY A 23 -17.75 0.13 5.30
C GLY A 23 -18.46 0.42 6.62
N LEU A 24 -18.01 1.43 7.37
CA LEU A 24 -18.58 1.78 8.67
C LEU A 24 -19.91 2.53 8.53
N PRO A 25 -20.89 2.33 9.43
CA PRO A 25 -22.06 3.18 9.51
C PRO A 25 -21.66 4.64 9.74
N ALA A 26 -22.21 5.53 8.92
CA ALA A 26 -21.87 6.95 8.94
C ALA A 26 -23.12 7.82 8.78
N THR A 27 -23.00 9.11 9.07
CA THR A 27 -24.06 10.09 8.83
C THR A 27 -23.48 11.42 8.37
N TRP A 28 -24.06 11.99 7.30
CA TRP A 28 -23.80 13.37 6.89
C TRP A 28 -24.67 14.30 7.70
N VAL A 29 -24.06 15.07 8.59
CA VAL A 29 -24.70 16.07 9.44
C VAL A 29 -24.40 17.48 8.93
N ASP A 30 -25.24 18.44 9.31
CA ASP A 30 -24.98 19.86 9.08
C ASP A 30 -23.71 20.32 9.82
N ALA A 31 -23.02 21.34 9.31
CA ALA A 31 -21.80 21.86 9.91
C ALA A 31 -22.00 22.36 11.35
N GLY A 32 -23.20 22.85 11.70
CA GLY A 32 -23.54 23.28 13.06
C GLY A 32 -23.56 22.15 14.09
N LEU A 33 -23.68 20.89 13.66
CA LEU A 33 -23.72 19.73 14.55
C LEU A 33 -22.33 19.11 14.82
N LYS A 34 -21.26 19.69 14.25
CA LYS A 34 -19.90 19.15 14.39
C LYS A 34 -19.40 19.13 15.84
N GLU A 35 -19.62 20.22 16.57
CA GLU A 35 -19.19 20.31 17.98
C GLU A 35 -19.96 19.33 18.86
N GLU A 36 -21.28 19.22 18.66
CA GLU A 36 -22.11 18.23 19.35
C GLU A 36 -21.66 16.79 19.06
N ALA A 37 -21.37 16.47 17.79
CA ALA A 37 -20.86 15.17 17.40
C ALA A 37 -19.55 14.83 18.10
N ALA A 38 -18.61 15.78 18.15
CA ALA A 38 -17.34 15.60 18.84
C ALA A 38 -17.53 15.41 20.36
N LEU A 39 -18.42 16.19 20.99
CA LEU A 39 -18.75 16.05 22.41
C LEU A 39 -19.38 14.69 22.75
N LYS A 40 -20.13 14.10 21.82
CA LYS A 40 -20.67 12.73 21.93
C LYS A 40 -19.63 11.63 21.67
N GLY A 41 -18.39 11.99 21.37
CA GLY A 41 -17.30 11.04 21.11
C GLY A 41 -17.29 10.47 19.69
N TYR A 42 -18.06 11.06 18.76
CA TYR A 42 -18.04 10.63 17.37
C TYR A 42 -16.85 11.19 16.61
N THR A 43 -16.37 10.42 15.63
CA THR A 43 -15.32 10.86 14.71
C THR A 43 -15.94 11.73 13.63
N VAL A 44 -15.53 13.00 13.56
CA VAL A 44 -15.98 13.95 12.55
C VAL A 44 -14.91 14.09 11.47
N VAL A 45 -15.28 13.82 10.22
CA VAL A 45 -14.39 13.87 9.06
C VAL A 45 -15.01 14.79 8.00
N ASP A 46 -14.24 15.73 7.47
CA ASP A 46 -14.70 16.59 6.37
C ASP A 46 -14.79 15.82 5.04
N ALA A 47 -15.51 16.36 4.06
CA ALA A 47 -15.76 15.67 2.79
C ALA A 47 -14.51 15.43 1.96
N ALA A 48 -13.53 16.35 1.98
CA ALA A 48 -12.29 16.18 1.22
C ALA A 48 -11.43 15.06 1.83
N THR A 49 -11.42 14.95 3.16
CA THR A 49 -10.74 13.86 3.87
C THR A 49 -11.40 12.51 3.60
N VAL A 50 -12.74 12.43 3.51
CA VAL A 50 -13.45 11.20 3.11
C VAL A 50 -13.03 10.77 1.70
N LEU A 51 -13.07 11.69 0.73
CA LEU A 51 -12.71 11.39 -0.65
C LEU A 51 -11.24 10.97 -0.80
N SER A 52 -10.32 11.69 -0.16
CA SER A 52 -8.89 11.39 -0.25
C SER A 52 -8.52 10.08 0.44
N THR A 53 -9.16 9.76 1.58
CA THR A 53 -8.96 8.48 2.27
C THR A 53 -9.46 7.32 1.40
N HIS A 54 -10.66 7.43 0.82
CA HIS A 54 -11.21 6.41 -0.06
C HIS A 54 -10.34 6.20 -1.31
N LEU A 55 -9.91 7.29 -1.96
CA LEU A 55 -9.02 7.22 -3.12
C LEU A 55 -7.69 6.55 -2.76
N THR A 56 -7.12 6.90 -1.60
CA THR A 56 -5.86 6.32 -1.13
C THR A 56 -5.97 4.81 -0.93
N GLU A 57 -7.04 4.32 -0.31
CA GLU A 57 -7.23 2.88 -0.12
C GLU A 57 -7.55 2.15 -1.43
N LEU A 58 -8.28 2.76 -2.36
CA LEU A 58 -8.45 2.21 -3.70
C LEU A 58 -7.11 2.08 -4.43
N LEU A 59 -6.26 3.10 -4.38
CA LEU A 59 -4.93 3.05 -4.99
C LEU A 59 -4.06 1.96 -4.35
N LYS A 60 -4.03 1.86 -3.02
CA LYS A 60 -3.28 0.80 -2.31
C LYS A 60 -3.75 -0.59 -2.70
N THR A 61 -5.07 -0.79 -2.78
CA THR A 61 -5.67 -2.09 -3.11
C THR A 61 -5.35 -2.53 -4.54
N ASN A 62 -5.15 -1.58 -5.45
CA ASN A 62 -4.85 -1.86 -6.85
C ASN A 62 -3.37 -1.62 -7.21
N MET A 63 -2.49 -1.37 -6.23
CA MET A 63 -1.12 -0.92 -6.48
C MET A 63 -0.28 -1.96 -7.24
N SER A 64 -0.52 -3.26 -7.00
CA SER A 64 0.13 -4.35 -7.75
C SER A 64 -0.13 -4.25 -9.25
N ASP A 65 -1.34 -3.87 -9.62
CA ASP A 65 -1.80 -3.82 -11.02
C ASP A 65 -1.36 -2.52 -11.69
N LEU A 66 -1.23 -1.45 -10.91
CA LEU A 66 -0.69 -0.17 -11.36
C LEU A 66 0.83 -0.20 -11.59
N LEU A 67 1.56 -1.15 -10.98
CA LEU A 67 3.00 -1.28 -11.14
C LEU A 67 3.35 -1.86 -12.53
N SER A 68 3.48 -0.97 -13.50
CA SER A 68 3.89 -1.32 -14.87
C SER A 68 5.39 -1.59 -14.99
N TYR A 69 5.79 -2.24 -16.08
CA TYR A 69 7.19 -2.43 -16.44
C TYR A 69 7.97 -1.10 -16.52
N GLY A 70 7.33 -0.06 -17.08
CA GLY A 70 7.93 1.27 -17.21
C GLY A 70 8.20 1.93 -15.86
N GLU A 71 7.31 1.74 -14.88
CA GLU A 71 7.54 2.25 -13.52
C GLU A 71 8.66 1.50 -12.82
N VAL A 72 8.75 0.17 -12.98
CA VAL A 72 9.89 -0.60 -12.46
C VAL A 72 11.21 -0.15 -13.08
N GLN A 73 11.25 0.11 -14.39
CA GLN A 73 12.44 0.64 -15.05
C GLN A 73 12.89 1.99 -14.47
N LYS A 74 11.95 2.90 -14.20
CA LYS A 74 12.26 4.18 -13.54
C LYS A 74 12.82 3.96 -12.14
N LEU A 75 12.16 3.13 -11.33
CA LEU A 75 12.61 2.79 -9.97
C LEU A 75 14.03 2.20 -9.96
N LEU A 76 14.33 1.29 -10.88
CA LEU A 76 15.67 0.69 -11.00
C LEU A 76 16.72 1.70 -11.48
N LYS A 77 16.35 2.66 -12.33
CA LYS A 77 17.25 3.71 -12.82
C LYS A 77 17.63 4.72 -11.74
N ASP A 78 16.71 5.00 -10.82
CA ASP A 78 16.90 5.99 -9.74
C ASP A 78 17.64 5.42 -8.52
N LEU A 79 18.10 4.16 -8.58
CA LEU A 79 18.88 3.52 -7.53
C LEU A 79 20.26 4.18 -7.34
N PRO A 80 20.81 4.13 -6.11
CA PRO A 80 22.19 4.53 -5.90
C PRO A 80 23.15 3.63 -6.68
N LYS A 81 24.36 4.15 -6.93
CA LYS A 81 25.35 3.50 -7.81
C LYS A 81 25.67 2.06 -7.43
N GLU A 82 25.82 1.77 -6.14
CA GLU A 82 26.15 0.44 -5.62
C GLU A 82 25.07 -0.59 -5.96
N GLN A 83 23.80 -0.24 -5.76
CA GLN A 83 22.67 -1.09 -6.14
C GLN A 83 22.51 -1.20 -7.65
N GLY A 84 22.90 -0.16 -8.40
CA GLY A 84 22.97 -0.21 -9.86
C GLY A 84 23.96 -1.25 -10.39
N GLU A 85 25.11 -1.45 -9.74
CA GLU A 85 26.05 -2.53 -10.10
C GLU A 85 25.46 -3.92 -9.79
N LEU A 86 24.78 -4.10 -8.64
CA LEU A 86 24.08 -5.35 -8.32
C LEU A 86 23.08 -5.73 -9.42
N ILE A 87 22.32 -4.77 -9.95
CA ILE A 87 21.37 -5.01 -11.04
C ILE A 87 22.07 -5.51 -12.30
N LYS A 88 23.24 -4.95 -12.65
CA LYS A 88 24.02 -5.39 -13.83
C LYS A 88 24.53 -6.83 -13.68
N ASP A 89 24.83 -7.25 -12.45
CA ASP A 89 25.31 -8.61 -12.18
C ASP A 89 24.21 -9.67 -12.32
N ILE A 90 22.99 -9.33 -11.91
CA ILE A 90 21.86 -10.30 -11.87
C ILE A 90 20.92 -10.20 -13.08
N VAL A 91 20.85 -9.06 -13.78
CA VAL A 91 19.97 -8.83 -14.94
C VAL A 91 20.76 -8.77 -16.25
N PRO A 92 20.33 -9.48 -17.33
CA PRO A 92 19.19 -10.40 -17.41
C PRO A 92 19.55 -11.86 -17.09
N SER A 93 20.79 -12.12 -16.67
CA SER A 93 21.40 -13.46 -16.61
C SER A 93 20.74 -14.40 -15.59
N GLN A 94 20.43 -13.87 -14.40
CA GLN A 94 19.83 -14.61 -13.30
C GLN A 94 18.33 -14.32 -13.18
N VAL A 95 17.93 -13.07 -13.40
CA VAL A 95 16.54 -12.60 -13.35
C VAL A 95 16.28 -11.53 -14.41
N THR A 96 15.06 -11.46 -14.92
CA THR A 96 14.64 -10.38 -15.83
C THR A 96 14.01 -9.23 -15.07
N VAL A 97 13.91 -8.05 -15.69
CA VAL A 97 13.17 -6.92 -15.11
C VAL A 97 11.69 -7.28 -14.88
N SER A 98 11.08 -8.06 -15.77
CA SER A 98 9.73 -8.60 -15.56
C SER A 98 9.65 -9.56 -14.35
N GLY A 99 10.73 -10.30 -14.07
CA GLY A 99 10.85 -11.14 -12.87
C GLY A 99 10.91 -10.30 -11.59
N ILE A 100 11.71 -9.23 -11.59
CA ILE A 100 11.75 -8.26 -10.48
C ILE A 100 10.37 -7.62 -10.30
N GLN A 101 9.73 -7.16 -11.39
CA GLN A 101 8.37 -6.63 -11.37
C GLN A 101 7.41 -7.62 -10.70
N ARG A 102 7.47 -8.91 -11.05
CA ARG A 102 6.58 -9.91 -10.45
C ARG A 102 6.78 -10.05 -8.94
N VAL A 103 8.02 -9.98 -8.44
CA VAL A 103 8.30 -9.99 -6.99
C VAL A 103 7.72 -8.74 -6.32
N LEU A 104 7.95 -7.55 -6.90
CA LEU A 104 7.41 -6.29 -6.38
C LEU A 104 5.88 -6.28 -6.36
N GLN A 105 5.23 -6.80 -7.40
CA GLN A 105 3.77 -6.91 -7.47
C GLN A 105 3.21 -7.84 -6.40
N LEU A 106 3.87 -8.96 -6.11
CA LEU A 106 3.46 -9.88 -5.04
C LEU A 106 3.58 -9.22 -3.66
N LEU A 107 4.67 -8.50 -3.40
CA LEU A 107 4.81 -7.72 -2.17
C LEU A 107 3.69 -6.68 -2.03
N LEU A 108 3.40 -5.93 -3.10
CA LEU A 108 2.33 -4.92 -3.10
C LEU A 108 0.94 -5.52 -2.92
N ALA A 109 0.68 -6.70 -3.51
CA ALA A 109 -0.59 -7.42 -3.33
C ALA A 109 -0.84 -7.81 -1.86
N GLU A 110 0.23 -8.02 -1.10
CA GLU A 110 0.20 -8.26 0.35
C GLU A 110 0.32 -6.98 1.19
N ARG A 111 0.20 -5.80 0.56
CA ARG A 111 0.36 -4.47 1.17
C ARG A 111 1.74 -4.23 1.80
N VAL A 112 2.78 -4.96 1.38
CA VAL A 112 4.16 -4.73 1.80
C VAL A 112 4.75 -3.56 1.01
N SER A 113 5.39 -2.62 1.72
CA SER A 113 5.99 -1.44 1.10
C SER A 113 7.22 -1.81 0.28
N ILE A 114 7.34 -1.27 -0.93
CA ILE A 114 8.51 -1.43 -1.81
C ILE A 114 9.48 -0.22 -1.79
N ARG A 115 9.36 0.64 -0.77
CA ARG A 115 10.19 1.86 -0.66
C ARG A 115 11.66 1.55 -0.41
N ASP A 116 11.93 0.48 0.33
CA ASP A 116 13.30 -0.02 0.54
C ASP A 116 13.70 -0.98 -0.59
N LEU A 117 13.81 -0.42 -1.80
CA LEU A 117 14.11 -1.20 -3.00
C LEU A 117 15.50 -1.85 -2.93
N SER A 118 16.46 -1.20 -2.27
CA SER A 118 17.81 -1.75 -2.05
C SER A 118 17.76 -3.09 -1.31
N THR A 119 17.10 -3.13 -0.14
CA THR A 119 16.96 -4.37 0.65
C THR A 119 16.19 -5.45 -0.12
N ILE A 120 15.19 -5.06 -0.91
CA ILE A 120 14.43 -5.98 -1.76
C ILE A 120 15.34 -6.62 -2.82
N LEU A 121 16.16 -5.83 -3.50
CA LEU A 121 17.04 -6.33 -4.55
C LEU A 121 18.13 -7.25 -4.01
N GLU A 122 18.70 -6.95 -2.85
CA GLU A 122 19.60 -7.86 -2.14
C GLU A 122 18.89 -9.18 -1.79
N GLY A 123 17.65 -9.11 -1.29
CA GLY A 123 16.86 -10.31 -1.00
C GLY A 123 16.56 -11.15 -2.24
N ILE A 124 16.30 -10.51 -3.38
CA ILE A 124 16.15 -11.20 -4.67
C ILE A 124 17.47 -11.87 -5.05
N ALA A 125 18.60 -11.15 -4.98
CA ALA A 125 19.91 -11.67 -5.34
C ALA A 125 20.31 -12.90 -4.50
N ASP A 126 20.09 -12.85 -3.19
CA ASP A 126 20.33 -13.99 -2.29
C ASP A 126 19.43 -15.17 -2.62
N ALA A 127 18.15 -14.92 -2.89
CA ALA A 127 17.19 -15.97 -3.24
C ALA A 127 17.52 -16.67 -4.57
N LEU A 128 18.08 -15.93 -5.54
CA LEU A 128 18.45 -16.46 -6.86
C LEU A 128 19.52 -17.56 -6.79
N ALA A 129 20.32 -17.62 -5.72
CA ALA A 129 21.25 -18.72 -5.47
C ALA A 129 20.54 -20.06 -5.23
N PHE A 130 19.28 -20.02 -4.80
CA PHE A 130 18.50 -21.21 -4.41
C PHE A 130 17.29 -21.46 -5.32
N SER A 131 16.62 -20.40 -5.78
CA SER A 131 15.38 -20.50 -6.56
C SER A 131 15.15 -19.28 -7.45
N ARG A 132 14.59 -19.53 -8.64
CA ARG A 132 14.09 -18.48 -9.56
C ARG A 132 12.57 -18.32 -9.52
N ASN A 133 11.89 -19.03 -8.63
CA ASN A 133 10.45 -18.92 -8.46
C ASN A 133 10.10 -17.60 -7.73
N PRO A 134 9.27 -16.71 -8.30
CA PRO A 134 8.91 -15.44 -7.67
C PRO A 134 8.31 -15.55 -6.27
N ALA A 135 7.48 -16.56 -6.00
CA ALA A 135 6.89 -16.76 -4.67
C ALA A 135 7.97 -17.09 -3.63
N THR A 136 8.95 -17.93 -3.97
CA THR A 136 10.09 -18.23 -3.08
C THR A 136 10.96 -17.00 -2.85
N MET A 137 11.19 -16.19 -3.89
CA MET A 137 11.96 -14.94 -3.76
C MET A 137 11.25 -13.95 -2.82
N VAL A 138 9.92 -13.85 -2.89
CA VAL A 138 9.11 -12.99 -2.00
C VAL A 138 9.31 -13.37 -0.54
N GLU A 139 9.24 -14.66 -0.19
CA GLU A 139 9.42 -15.09 1.20
C GLU A 139 10.80 -14.73 1.75
N HIS A 140 11.86 -14.88 0.95
CA HIS A 140 13.20 -14.44 1.31
C HIS A 140 13.29 -12.93 1.51
N VAL A 141 12.70 -12.15 0.59
CA VAL A 141 12.65 -10.69 0.70
C VAL A 141 11.91 -10.25 1.96
N ARG A 142 10.74 -10.85 2.26
CA ARG A 142 9.95 -10.54 3.45
C ARG A 142 10.73 -10.79 4.75
N ALA A 143 11.50 -11.88 4.82
CA ALA A 143 12.35 -12.16 5.97
C ALA A 143 13.39 -11.05 6.20
N ARG A 144 13.95 -10.45 5.14
CA ARG A 144 14.86 -9.29 5.25
C ARG A 144 14.13 -8.00 5.64
N LEU A 145 12.91 -7.81 5.13
CA LEU A 145 12.06 -6.67 5.45
C LEU A 145 11.37 -6.77 6.83
N ALA A 146 11.61 -7.83 7.61
CA ALA A 146 10.90 -8.09 8.87
C ALA A 146 10.98 -6.97 9.94
N ARG A 147 11.92 -6.02 9.82
CA ARG A 147 11.96 -4.83 10.69
C ARG A 147 10.97 -3.73 10.28
N GLN A 148 10.44 -3.80 9.06
CA GLN A 148 9.53 -2.83 8.45
C GLN A 148 8.08 -3.32 8.36
N ILE A 149 7.86 -4.63 8.54
CA ILE A 149 6.56 -5.33 8.51
C ILE A 149 6.10 -5.54 9.95
#